data_AF-A0A437Q667-F1
#
_entry.id   AF-A0A437Q667-F1
#
_cell.length_a   1.000
_cell.length_b   1.000
_cell.length_c   1.000
_cell.angle_alpha   90.00
_cell.angle_beta   90.00
_cell.angle_gamma   90.00
#
_symmetry.space_group_name_H-M   'P 1'
#
loop_
_entity.id
_entity.type
_entity.pdbx_description
1 polymer ?
#
loop_
_entity_poly.entity_id
_entity_poly.type
_entity_poly.pdbx_seq_one_letter_code
_entity_poly.pdbx_strand_id
1 'polypeptide(L)'
;MSSAELTLIFGMFVVTFGVRYVLFGMAGRIHFPAWLSSALGFVPPVVLTAIIVPAVLMPKGTLWISPYNPWLLAALFAFLVALVRKDLLTTIVAGMLAFMLLRFGIGL
;
A
#
# COMPACT_ATOMS: atom_id res chain seq x y z
N MET A 1 15.50 26.13 12.04
CA MET A 1 14.11 25.88 11.66
C MET A 1 13.51 27.21 11.26
N SER A 2 13.21 27.38 9.98
CA SER A 2 12.64 28.62 9.44
C SER A 2 11.21 28.79 9.96
N SER A 3 10.76 30.02 10.21
CA SER A 3 9.37 30.30 10.64
C SER A 3 8.35 29.75 9.64
N ALA A 4 8.69 29.70 8.35
CA ALA A 4 7.87 29.10 7.31
C ALA A 4 7.66 27.59 7.48
N GLU A 5 8.67 26.85 7.98
CA GLU A 5 8.56 25.42 8.24
C GLU A 5 7.60 25.15 9.39
N LEU A 6 7.64 25.98 10.45
CA LEU A 6 6.72 25.89 11.58
C LEU A 6 5.27 26.14 11.14
N THR A 7 5.03 27.14 10.29
CA THR A 7 3.70 27.42 9.74
C THR A 7 3.21 26.26 8.85
N LEU A 8 4.07 25.65 8.05
CA LEU A 8 3.71 24.48 7.24
C LEU A 8 3.37 23.25 8.09
N ILE A 9 4.18 22.94 9.10
CA ILE A 9 3.94 21.81 10.00
C ILE A 9 2.62 22.03 10.75
N PHE A 10 2.40 23.25 11.25
CA PHE A 10 1.15 23.59 11.94
C PHE A 10 -0.06 23.53 11.00
N GLY A 11 0.05 24.02 9.78
CA GLY A 11 -0.99 23.91 8.76
C GLY A 11 -1.31 22.45 8.41
N MET A 12 -0.29 21.61 8.19
CA MET A 12 -0.46 20.18 7.97
C MET A 12 -1.14 19.49 9.16
N PHE A 13 -0.74 19.84 10.39
CA PHE A 13 -1.39 19.32 11.59
C PHE A 13 -2.87 19.68 11.63
N VAL A 14 -3.23 20.96 11.44
CA VAL A 14 -4.62 21.44 11.50
C VAL A 14 -5.47 20.75 10.43
N VAL A 15 -4.99 20.65 9.19
CA VAL A 15 -5.77 20.02 8.10
C VAL A 15 -5.91 18.52 8.32
N THR A 16 -4.81 17.82 8.61
CA THR A 16 -4.82 16.34 8.74
C THR A 16 -5.62 15.92 9.97
N PHE A 17 -5.40 16.57 11.11
CA PHE A 17 -6.09 16.25 12.35
C PHE A 17 -7.53 16.72 12.31
N GLY A 18 -7.80 17.91 11.75
CA GLY A 18 -9.14 18.46 11.62
C GLY A 18 -10.06 17.56 10.80
N VAL A 19 -9.64 17.13 9.60
CA VAL A 19 -10.42 16.21 8.76
C VAL A 19 -10.72 14.90 9.50
N ARG A 20 -9.70 14.31 10.15
CA ARG A 20 -9.88 13.04 10.89
C ARG A 20 -10.82 13.20 12.09
N TYR A 21 -10.65 14.27 12.87
CA TYR A 21 -11.39 14.51 14.10
C TYR A 21 -12.85 14.88 13.81
N VAL A 22 -13.12 15.66 12.76
CA VAL A 22 -14.49 15.95 12.32
C VAL A 22 -15.20 14.67 11.92
N LEU A 23 -14.55 13.80 11.12
CA LEU A 23 -15.14 12.52 10.74
C LEU A 23 -15.36 11.59 11.94
N PHE A 24 -14.39 11.48 12.85
CA PHE A 24 -14.53 10.67 14.06
C PHE A 24 -15.58 11.20 15.05
N GLY A 25 -15.64 12.51 15.26
CA GLY A 25 -16.65 13.15 16.11
C GLY A 25 -18.07 13.01 15.54
N MET A 26 -18.20 12.99 14.21
CA MET A 26 -19.46 12.73 13.51
C MET A 26 -19.82 11.24 13.47
N ALA A 27 -18.83 10.34 13.51
CA ALA A 27 -19.03 8.88 13.45
C ALA A 27 -19.88 8.32 14.61
N GLY A 28 -19.91 9.00 15.77
CA GLY A 28 -20.80 8.62 16.89
C GLY A 28 -22.27 9.03 16.71
N ARG A 29 -22.59 9.91 15.75
CA ARG A 29 -23.95 10.40 15.46
C ARG A 29 -24.51 9.80 14.16
N ILE A 30 -23.64 9.38 13.24
CA ILE A 30 -24.01 8.79 11.95
C ILE A 30 -24.07 7.27 12.10
N HIS A 31 -25.29 6.72 12.15
CA HIS A 31 -25.49 5.29 12.02
C HIS A 31 -25.33 4.92 10.54
N PHE A 32 -24.13 4.46 10.15
CA PHE A 32 -23.93 3.93 8.81
C PHE A 32 -24.85 2.71 8.60
N PRO A 33 -25.57 2.64 7.47
CA PRO A 33 -26.35 1.45 7.16
C PRO A 33 -25.43 0.23 7.07
N ALA A 34 -25.91 -0.95 7.50
CA ALA A 34 -25.09 -2.16 7.67
C ALA A 34 -24.27 -2.54 6.43
N TRP A 35 -24.80 -2.27 5.22
CA TRP A 35 -24.11 -2.51 3.95
C TRP A 35 -22.87 -1.62 3.78
N LEU A 36 -22.94 -0.35 4.20
CA LEU A 36 -21.86 0.62 4.04
C LEU A 36 -20.76 0.39 5.07
N SER A 37 -21.12 0.08 6.32
CA SER A 37 -20.13 -0.29 7.34
C SER A 37 -19.32 -1.52 6.93
N SER A 38 -20.01 -2.55 6.40
CA SER A 38 -19.36 -3.75 5.86
C SER A 38 -18.46 -3.41 4.67
N ALA A 39 -18.92 -2.58 3.72
CA ALA A 39 -18.12 -2.16 2.57
C ALA A 39 -16.86 -1.36 2.97
N LEU A 40 -16.98 -0.47 3.96
CA LEU A 40 -15.85 0.33 4.47
C LEU A 40 -14.75 -0.55 5.09
N GLY A 41 -15.12 -1.67 5.72
CA GLY A 41 -14.16 -2.65 6.25
C GLY A 41 -13.27 -3.29 5.17
N PHE A 42 -13.75 -3.36 3.92
CA PHE A 42 -12.98 -3.89 2.78
C PHE A 42 -12.15 -2.82 2.05
N VAL A 43 -12.28 -1.54 2.40
CA VAL A 43 -11.54 -0.47 1.73
C VAL A 43 -10.02 -0.66 1.83
N PRO A 44 -9.43 -0.92 3.02
CA PRO A 44 -7.98 -1.08 3.12
C PRO A 44 -7.40 -2.21 2.23
N PRO A 45 -7.90 -3.46 2.27
CA PRO A 45 -7.36 -4.52 1.42
C PRO A 45 -7.61 -4.25 -0.07
N VAL A 46 -8.78 -3.74 -0.46
CA VAL A 46 -9.10 -3.45 -1.87
C VAL A 46 -8.18 -2.35 -2.43
N VAL A 47 -7.95 -1.28 -1.67
CA VAL A 47 -7.06 -0.19 -2.09
C VAL A 47 -5.63 -0.69 -2.22
N LEU A 48 -5.13 -1.48 -1.27
CA LEU A 48 -3.79 -2.08 -1.38
C LEU A 48 -3.66 -2.96 -2.62
N THR A 49 -4.64 -3.82 -2.90
CA THR A 49 -4.66 -4.62 -4.12
C THR A 49 -4.70 -3.76 -5.37
N ALA A 50 -5.54 -2.71 -5.40
CA ALA A 50 -5.65 -1.78 -6.53
C ALA A 50 -4.36 -0.99 -6.79
N ILE A 51 -3.50 -0.81 -5.79
CA ILE A 51 -2.18 -0.17 -5.94
C ILE A 51 -1.12 -1.20 -6.37
N ILE A 52 -1.09 -2.37 -5.72
CA ILE A 52 -0.03 -3.37 -5.92
C ILE A 52 -0.17 -4.06 -7.29
N VAL A 53 -1.39 -4.45 -7.68
CA VAL A 53 -1.63 -5.18 -8.94
C VAL A 53 -1.11 -4.43 -10.17
N PRO A 54 -1.45 -3.16 -10.42
CA PRO A 54 -0.90 -2.43 -11.56
C PRO A 54 0.60 -2.13 -11.40
N ALA A 55 1.10 -1.90 -10.18
CA ALA A 55 2.54 -1.71 -9.96
C ALA A 55 3.36 -2.94 -10.39
N VAL A 56 2.78 -4.14 -10.30
CA VAL A 56 3.43 -5.40 -10.65
C VAL A 56 3.18 -5.81 -12.11
N LEU A 57 1.94 -5.71 -12.58
CA LEU A 57 1.54 -6.15 -13.94
C LEU A 57 1.81 -5.10 -15.02
N MET A 58 1.83 -3.82 -14.67
CA MET A 58 1.97 -2.70 -15.59
C MET A 58 3.02 -1.67 -15.11
N PRO A 59 4.26 -2.07 -14.78
CA PRO A 59 5.26 -1.15 -14.23
C PRO A 59 5.62 0.00 -15.17
N LYS A 60 5.41 -0.16 -16.49
CA LYS A 60 5.65 0.86 -17.52
C LYS A 60 4.36 1.39 -18.18
N GLY A 61 3.20 1.12 -17.58
CA GLY A 61 1.89 1.50 -18.11
C GLY A 61 1.34 0.57 -19.20
N THR A 62 2.14 -0.39 -19.70
CA THR A 62 1.67 -1.48 -20.57
C THR A 62 1.62 -2.80 -19.82
N LEU A 63 0.66 -3.66 -20.19
CA LEU A 63 0.52 -4.99 -19.59
C LEU A 63 1.75 -5.85 -19.93
N TRP A 64 2.53 -6.18 -18.91
CA TRP A 64 3.76 -6.96 -19.05
C TRP A 64 3.66 -8.29 -18.29
N ILE A 65 2.79 -9.16 -18.78
CA ILE A 65 2.65 -10.53 -18.28
C ILE A 65 3.68 -11.39 -19.00
N SER A 66 4.86 -11.50 -18.41
CA SER A 66 5.93 -12.33 -18.94
C SER A 66 6.72 -12.95 -17.79
N PRO A 67 7.25 -14.18 -17.92
CA PRO A 67 8.21 -14.73 -16.98
C PRO A 67 9.48 -13.86 -16.85
N TYR A 68 9.71 -12.96 -17.80
CA TYR A 68 10.79 -11.99 -17.80
C TYR A 68 10.48 -10.72 -16.99
N ASN A 69 9.30 -10.59 -16.40
CA ASN A 69 8.97 -9.43 -15.57
C ASN A 69 9.46 -9.68 -14.13
N PRO A 70 10.55 -9.02 -13.67
CA PRO A 70 11.09 -9.22 -12.33
C PRO A 70 10.14 -8.74 -11.22
N TRP A 71 9.28 -7.75 -11.51
CA TRP A 71 8.26 -7.28 -10.56
C TRP A 71 7.23 -8.37 -10.29
N LEU A 72 6.78 -9.07 -11.34
CA LEU A 72 5.79 -10.16 -11.23
C LEU A 72 6.35 -11.35 -10.47
N LEU A 73 7.56 -11.79 -10.81
CA LEU A 73 8.22 -12.90 -10.11
C LEU A 73 8.51 -12.57 -8.65
N ALA A 74 8.99 -11.36 -8.35
CA ALA A 74 9.26 -10.94 -6.98
C ALA A 74 7.97 -10.83 -6.14
N ALA A 75 6.89 -10.30 -6.72
CA ALA A 75 5.60 -10.22 -6.05
C ALA A 75 5.01 -11.61 -5.76
N LEU A 76 5.13 -12.54 -6.71
CA LEU A 76 4.69 -13.92 -6.52
C LEU A 76 5.52 -14.61 -5.43
N PHE A 77 6.84 -14.42 -5.43
CA PHE A 77 7.71 -14.95 -4.39
C PHE A 77 7.38 -14.37 -3.00
N ALA A 78 7.19 -13.05 -2.91
CA ALA A 78 6.78 -12.39 -1.67
C ALA A 78 5.42 -12.93 -1.17
N PHE A 79 4.46 -13.14 -2.07
CA PHE A 79 3.17 -13.74 -1.73
C PHE A 79 3.32 -15.15 -1.14
N LEU A 80 4.16 -16.00 -1.74
CA LEU A 80 4.44 -17.34 -1.23
C LEU A 80 5.10 -17.29 0.16
N VAL A 81 6.08 -16.40 0.37
CA VAL A 81 6.72 -16.21 1.67
C VAL A 81 5.72 -15.73 2.72
N ALA A 82 4.84 -14.79 2.36
CA ALA A 82 3.79 -14.29 3.25
C ALA A 82 2.86 -15.41 3.71
N LEU A 83 2.51 -16.32 2.80
CA LEU A 83 1.62 -17.45 3.09
C LEU A 83 2.23 -18.43 4.11
N VAL A 84 3.54 -18.67 4.00
CA VAL A 84 4.27 -19.64 4.84
C VAL A 84 4.68 -19.04 6.19
N ARG A 85 5.27 -17.83 6.17
CA ARG A 85 5.87 -17.21 7.37
C ARG A 85 4.86 -16.42 8.22
N LYS A 86 3.80 -15.88 7.61
CA LYS A 86 2.81 -14.99 8.27
C LYS A 86 3.43 -13.82 9.04
N ASP A 87 4.66 -13.45 8.68
CA ASP A 87 5.43 -12.36 9.28
C ASP A 87 5.71 -11.31 8.20
N LEU A 88 5.29 -10.08 8.48
CA LEU A 88 5.39 -8.94 7.59
C LEU A 88 6.85 -8.56 7.31
N LEU A 89 7.72 -8.59 8.31
CA LEU A 89 9.12 -8.18 8.15
C LEU A 89 9.86 -9.20 7.28
N THR A 90 9.68 -10.49 7.56
CA THR A 90 10.26 -11.56 6.73
C THR A 90 9.78 -11.49 5.28
N THR A 91 8.49 -11.19 5.06
CA THR A 91 7.92 -11.03 3.72
C THR A 91 8.56 -9.87 2.95
N ILE A 92 8.72 -8.72 3.61
CA ILE A 92 9.34 -7.54 2.99
C ILE A 92 10.79 -7.83 2.63
N VAL A 93 11.59 -8.34 3.58
CA VAL A 93 13.02 -8.60 3.35
C VAL A 93 13.21 -9.64 2.25
N ALA A 94 12.48 -10.75 2.31
CA ALA A 94 12.59 -11.81 1.31
C ALA A 94 12.14 -11.34 -0.08
N GLY A 95 11.03 -10.59 -0.17
CA GLY A 95 10.55 -10.00 -1.42
C GLY A 95 11.52 -8.99 -2.02
N MET A 96 12.11 -8.12 -1.19
CA MET A 96 13.13 -7.16 -1.64
C MET A 96 14.39 -7.86 -2.13
N LEU A 97 14.87 -8.89 -1.44
CA LEU A 97 16.01 -9.68 -1.87
C LEU A 97 15.74 -10.39 -3.20
N ALA A 98 14.56 -11.02 -3.35
CA ALA A 98 14.16 -11.66 -4.60
C ALA A 98 14.09 -10.64 -5.75
N PHE A 99 13.48 -9.48 -5.54
CA PHE A 99 13.43 -8.41 -6.52
C PHE A 99 14.83 -7.94 -6.92
N MET A 100 15.71 -7.71 -5.96
CA MET A 100 17.09 -7.26 -6.20
C MET A 100 17.88 -8.30 -7.00
N LEU A 101 17.77 -9.58 -6.65
CA LEU A 101 18.44 -10.67 -7.37
C LEU A 101 17.93 -10.81 -8.81
N LEU A 102 16.61 -10.72 -9.00
CA LEU A 102 16.01 -10.81 -10.34
C LEU A 102 16.39 -9.60 -11.21
N ARG A 103 16.32 -8.40 -10.65
CA ARG A 103 16.58 -7.15 -11.37
C ARG A 103 18.06 -6.93 -11.66
N PHE A 104 18.92 -7.18 -10.68
CA PHE A 104 20.36 -6.88 -10.78
C PHE A 104 21.21 -8.10 -11.15
N GLY A 105 20.86 -9.28 -10.66
CA GLY A 105 21.61 -10.52 -10.92
C GLY A 105 21.32 -11.16 -12.27
N ILE A 106 20.06 -11.13 -12.73
CA ILE A 106 19.64 -11.76 -14.00
C ILE A 106 19.57 -10.73 -15.15
N GLY A 107 19.67 -9.43 -14.87
CA GLY A 107 19.71 -8.38 -15.90
C GLY A 107 18.40 -8.19 -16.67
N LEU A 108 17.26 -8.52 -16.05
CA LEU A 108 15.90 -8.36 -16.59
C LEU A 108 15.25 -7.03 -16.17
#